data_AF-X1L3L4-F1
#
_entry.id   AF-X1L3L4-F1
#
_cell.length_a   1.000
_cell.length_b   1.000
_cell.length_c   1.000
_cell.angle_alpha   90.00
_cell.angle_beta   90.00
_cell.angle_gamma   90.00
#
_symmetry.space_group_name_H-M   'P 1'
#
loop_
_entity.id
_entity.type
_entity.pdbx_description
1 polymer ?
#
loop_
_entity_poly.entity_id
_entity_poly.type
_entity_poly.pdbx_seq_one_letter_code
_entity_poly.pdbx_strand_id
1 'polypeptide(L)'
;MAVYSVKRIVLESFPVLTAGIIIALAAGYMLNSSIKKIAELPMILMMIPPINGLGGNIGSILGARLTSALHLGTLEPRLRGQLVLRKNMAASALVSFII
;
A
#
# COMPACT_ATOMS: atom_id res chain seq x y z
N MET A 1 -28.03 -17.51 4.31
CA MET A 1 -27.08 -17.78 3.19
C MET A 1 -27.09 -16.54 2.32
N ALA A 2 -26.05 -15.69 2.39
CA ALA A 2 -26.02 -14.45 1.64
C ALA A 2 -25.96 -14.77 0.14
N VAL A 3 -26.96 -14.32 -0.62
CA VAL A 3 -26.97 -14.44 -2.08
C VAL A 3 -25.97 -13.40 -2.60
N TYR A 4 -24.70 -13.77 -2.68
CA TYR A 4 -23.67 -12.93 -3.28
C TYR A 4 -23.97 -12.78 -4.78
N SER A 5 -24.43 -11.59 -5.18
CA SER A 5 -24.63 -11.26 -6.59
C SER A 5 -23.32 -10.73 -7.17
N VAL A 6 -22.79 -11.41 -8.19
CA VAL A 6 -21.59 -10.99 -8.93
C VAL A 6 -21.71 -9.52 -9.36
N LYS A 7 -22.90 -9.11 -9.81
CA LYS A 7 -23.18 -7.73 -10.24
C LYS A 7 -22.92 -6.71 -9.13
N ARG A 8 -23.29 -7.03 -7.87
CA ARG A 8 -23.08 -6.15 -6.71
C ARG A 8 -21.59 -6.03 -6.37
N ILE A 9 -20.86 -7.15 -6.30
CA ILE A 9 -19.42 -7.15 -6.00
C ILE A 9 -18.66 -6.28 -7.00
N VAL A 10 -18.97 -6.43 -8.30
CA VAL A 10 -18.33 -5.65 -9.36
C VAL A 10 -18.65 -4.16 -9.21
N LEU A 11 -19.92 -3.80 -9.00
CA LEU A 11 -20.33 -2.39 -8.82
C LEU A 11 -19.69 -1.73 -7.59
N GLU A 12 -19.59 -2.45 -6.47
CA GLU A 12 -18.98 -1.93 -5.24
C GLU A 12 -17.45 -1.84 -5.35
N SER A 13 -16.81 -2.75 -6.07
CA SER A 13 -15.36 -2.75 -6.28
C SER A 13 -14.90 -1.77 -7.36
N PHE A 14 -15.78 -1.45 -8.32
CA PHE A 14 -15.48 -0.57 -9.46
C PHE A 14 -14.84 0.77 -9.07
N PRO A 15 -15.36 1.57 -8.11
CA PRO A 15 -14.74 2.85 -7.74
C PRO A 15 -13.35 2.66 -7.15
N VAL A 16 -13.16 1.65 -6.29
CA VAL A 16 -11.86 1.37 -5.65
C VAL A 16 -10.82 0.94 -6.69
N LEU A 17 -11.21 0.05 -7.60
CA LEU A 17 -10.34 -0.39 -8.70
C LEU A 17 -9.99 0.75 -9.64
N THR A 18 -10.95 1.62 -9.96
CA THR A 18 -10.71 2.78 -10.82
C THR A 18 -9.69 3.73 -10.19
N ALA A 19 -9.83 4.03 -8.90
CA ALA A 19 -8.84 4.83 -8.17
C ALA A 19 -7.46 4.15 -8.16
N GLY A 20 -7.41 2.84 -7.95
CA GLY A 20 -6.18 2.05 -8.02
C GLY A 20 -5.49 2.13 -9.38
N ILE A 21 -6.26 2.03 -10.47
CA ILE A 21 -5.75 2.15 -11.84
C ILE A 21 -5.14 3.53 -12.07
N ILE A 22 -5.79 4.60 -11.64
CA ILE A 22 -5.26 5.98 -11.80
C ILE A 22 -3.90 6.12 -11.10
N ILE A 23 -3.79 5.64 -9.86
CA ILE A 23 -2.53 5.66 -9.11
C ILE A 23 -1.45 4.81 -9.79
N ALA A 24 -1.80 3.61 -10.24
CA ALA A 24 -0.87 2.70 -10.92
C ALA A 24 -0.37 3.28 -12.25
N LEU A 25 -1.24 3.91 -13.03
CA LEU A 25 -0.87 4.59 -14.27
C LEU A 25 0.07 5.77 -14.02
N ALA A 26 -0.19 6.57 -12.98
CA ALA A 26 0.70 7.67 -12.60
C ALA A 26 2.10 7.14 -12.23
N ALA A 27 2.18 6.09 -11.41
CA ALA A 27 3.45 5.47 -11.05
C ALA A 27 4.17 4.88 -12.28
N GLY A 28 3.45 4.19 -13.17
CA GLY A 28 3.99 3.64 -14.41
C GLY A 28 4.51 4.74 -15.36
N TYR A 29 3.79 5.86 -15.46
CA TYR A 29 4.23 7.02 -16.24
C TYR A 29 5.53 7.62 -15.68
N MET A 30 5.63 7.78 -14.36
CA MET A 30 6.86 8.24 -13.71
C MET A 30 8.03 7.27 -13.98
N LEU A 31 7.79 5.96 -13.91
CA LEU A 31 8.81 4.97 -14.22
C LEU A 31 9.25 5.03 -15.69
N ASN A 32 8.30 5.13 -16.63
CA ASN A 32 8.59 5.25 -18.06
C ASN A 32 9.44 6.49 -18.38
N SER A 33 9.20 7.62 -17.71
CA SER A 33 10.03 8.83 -17.89
C SER A 33 11.50 8.63 -17.51
N SER A 34 11.77 7.70 -16.59
CA SER A 34 13.11 7.39 -16.08
C SER A 34 13.72 6.15 -16.71
N ILE A 35 12.99 5.42 -17.57
CA ILE A 35 13.39 4.09 -18.07
C ILE A 35 14.73 4.11 -18.80
N LYS A 36 15.03 5.19 -19.54
CA LYS A 36 16.30 5.33 -20.29
C LYS A 36 17.52 5.29 -19.35
N LYS A 37 17.41 5.92 -18.17
CA LYS A 37 18.47 5.92 -17.15
C LYS A 37 18.56 4.58 -16.43
N ILE A 38 17.42 3.96 -16.16
CA ILE A 38 17.35 2.68 -15.44
C ILE A 38 17.82 1.52 -16.35
N ALA A 39 17.61 1.61 -17.66
CA ALA A 39 18.05 0.62 -18.65
C ALA A 39 19.57 0.55 -18.83
N GLU A 40 20.33 1.56 -18.38
CA GLU A 40 21.80 1.50 -18.33
C GLU A 40 22.29 0.41 -17.36
N LEU A 41 21.46 0.05 -16.37
CA LEU A 41 21.73 -0.99 -15.37
C LEU A 41 20.55 -1.96 -15.30
N PRO A 42 20.51 -3.01 -16.14
CA PRO A 42 19.36 -3.94 -16.23
C PRO A 42 19.03 -4.62 -14.90
N MET A 43 19.99 -4.73 -13.98
CA MET A 43 19.78 -5.26 -12.63
C MET A 43 18.78 -4.42 -11.82
N ILE A 44 18.73 -3.09 -12.02
CA ILE A 44 17.77 -2.22 -11.34
C ILE A 44 16.35 -2.56 -11.80
N LEU A 45 16.13 -2.78 -13.11
CA LEU A 45 14.82 -3.17 -13.64
C LEU A 45 14.32 -4.49 -13.01
N MET A 46 15.21 -5.45 -12.81
CA MET A 46 14.88 -6.72 -12.15
C MET A 46 14.47 -6.54 -10.68
N MET A 47 15.01 -5.52 -10.00
CA MET A 47 14.71 -5.22 -8.60
C MET A 47 13.44 -4.39 -8.39
N ILE A 48 12.88 -3.77 -9.43
CA ILE A 48 11.66 -2.96 -9.29
C ILE A 48 10.46 -3.79 -8.79
N PRO A 49 10.10 -4.94 -9.39
CA PRO A 49 8.98 -5.74 -8.89
C PRO A 49 9.10 -6.20 -7.44
N PRO A 50 10.25 -6.78 -6.97
CA PRO A 50 10.36 -7.19 -5.57
C PRO A 50 10.33 -5.99 -4.61
N ILE A 51 10.99 -4.87 -4.92
CA ILE A 51 10.93 -3.66 -4.07
C ILE A 51 9.49 -3.14 -3.96
N ASN A 52 8.76 -3.08 -5.08
CA ASN A 52 7.36 -2.66 -5.09
C ASN A 52 6.47 -3.59 -4.26
N GLY A 53 6.69 -4.91 -4.36
CA GLY A 53 5.98 -5.90 -3.55
C GLY A 53 6.24 -5.75 -2.04
N LEU A 54 7.51 -5.53 -1.65
CA LEU A 54 7.89 -5.28 -0.26
C LEU A 54 7.20 -4.03 0.30
N GLY A 55 7.22 -2.92 -0.45
CA GLY A 55 6.53 -1.69 -0.06
C GLY A 55 5.02 -1.89 0.14
N GLY A 56 4.37 -2.63 -0.77
CA GLY A 56 2.96 -2.97 -0.67
C GLY A 56 2.63 -3.81 0.56
N ASN A 57 3.44 -4.83 0.85
CA ASN A 57 3.26 -5.69 2.03
C ASN A 57 3.38 -4.90 3.35
N ILE A 58 4.37 -4.01 3.45
CA ILE A 58 4.58 -3.18 4.64
C ILE A 58 3.40 -2.22 4.85
N GLY A 59 2.92 -1.60 3.76
CA GLY A 59 1.73 -0.74 3.80
C GLY A 59 0.47 -1.50 4.27
N SER A 60 0.27 -2.72 3.77
CA SER A 60 -0.86 -3.58 4.17
C SER A 60 -0.79 -3.96 5.65
N ILE A 61 0.39 -4.37 6.14
CA ILE A 61 0.60 -4.70 7.57
C ILE A 61 0.32 -3.49 8.45
N LEU A 62 0.86 -2.32 8.10
CA LEU A 62 0.62 -1.09 8.84
C LEU A 62 -0.88 -0.74 8.85
N GLY A 63 -1.54 -0.81 7.70
CA GLY A 63 -2.97 -0.57 7.57
C GLY A 63 -3.80 -1.50 8.46
N ALA A 64 -3.56 -2.81 8.41
CA ALA A 64 -4.26 -3.79 9.23
C ALA A 64 -4.10 -3.54 10.74
N ARG A 65 -2.88 -3.16 11.17
CA ARG A 65 -2.60 -2.83 12.57
C ARG A 65 -3.33 -1.56 13.01
N LEU A 66 -3.31 -0.51 12.18
CA LEU A 66 -4.02 0.74 12.48
C LEU A 66 -5.53 0.53 12.50
N THR A 67 -6.10 -0.19 11.54
CA THR A 67 -7.53 -0.54 11.51
C THR A 67 -7.95 -1.31 12.75
N SER A 68 -7.15 -2.30 13.17
CA SER A 68 -7.42 -3.05 14.40
C SER A 68 -7.35 -2.15 15.64
N ALA A 69 -6.36 -1.26 15.71
CA ALA A 69 -6.21 -0.33 16.83
C ALA A 69 -7.38 0.67 16.91
N LEU A 70 -7.87 1.15 15.76
CA LEU A 70 -9.07 1.99 15.64
C LEU A 70 -10.33 1.23 16.05
N HIS A 71 -10.49 -0.01 15.58
CA HIS A 71 -11.62 -0.86 15.92
C HIS A 71 -11.70 -1.16 17.43
N LEU A 72 -10.55 -1.37 18.08
CA LEU A 72 -10.45 -1.59 19.53
C LEU A 72 -10.55 -0.28 20.35
N GLY A 73 -10.63 0.89 19.71
CA GLY A 73 -10.66 2.19 20.40
C GLY A 73 -9.32 2.59 21.05
N THR A 74 -8.25 1.82 20.85
CA THR A 74 -6.89 2.14 21.34
C THR A 74 -6.21 3.26 20.54
N LEU A 75 -6.75 3.57 19.35
CA LEU A 75 -6.31 4.64 18.47
C LEU A 75 -7.53 5.50 18.09
N GLU A 76 -7.47 6.79 18.39
CA GLU A 76 -8.47 7.76 17.94
C GLU A 76 -8.24 8.12 16.46
N PRO A 77 -9.26 8.60 15.72
CA PRO A 77 -9.10 9.10 14.35
C PRO A 77 -8.40 10.48 14.32
N ARG A 78 -7.19 10.58 14.89
CA ARG A 78 -6.34 11.77 14.93
C ARG A 78 -4.95 11.45 14.39
N LEU A 79 -4.47 12.25 13.45
CA LEU A 79 -3.21 12.01 12.74
C LEU A 79 -1.94 12.35 13.55
N ARG A 80 -2.08 13.03 14.70
CA ARG A 80 -0.94 13.47 15.54
C ARG A 80 -1.26 13.29 17.03
N GLY A 81 -0.20 13.23 17.84
CA GLY A 81 -0.30 13.20 19.31
C GLY A 81 -0.52 11.81 19.92
N GLN A 82 -0.57 10.75 19.12
CA GLN A 82 -0.85 9.40 19.60
C GLN A 82 0.40 8.52 19.65
N LEU A 83 0.73 8.02 20.83
CA LEU A 83 1.87 7.12 21.03
C LEU A 83 1.70 5.80 20.28
N VAL A 84 0.47 5.27 20.22
CA VAL A 84 0.14 4.03 19.51
C VAL A 84 0.40 4.16 18.01
N LEU A 85 0.02 5.28 17.39
CA LEU A 85 0.34 5.59 15.99
C LEU A 85 1.85 5.59 15.76
N ARG A 86 2.60 6.33 16.59
CA ARG A 86 4.07 6.42 16.49
C ARG A 86 4.75 5.06 16.67
N LYS A 87 4.28 4.23 17.60
CA LYS A 87 4.81 2.88 17.81
C LYS A 87 4.58 1.96 16.61
N ASN A 88 3.38 1.98 16.02
CA ASN A 88 3.08 1.18 14.82
C ASN A 88 3.90 1.67 13.62
N MET A 89 4.02 2.98 13.41
CA MET A 89 4.87 3.56 12.36
C MET A 89 6.35 3.17 12.54
N ALA A 90 6.89 3.31 13.75
CA ALA A 90 8.27 2.95 14.05
C ALA A 90 8.52 1.44 13.85
N ALA A 91 7.59 0.58 14.27
CA ALA A 91 7.69 -0.86 14.06
C ALA A 91 7.69 -1.22 12.57
N SER A 92 6.82 -0.61 11.76
CA SER A 92 6.82 -0.82 10.31
C SER A 92 8.10 -0.32 9.66
N ALA A 93 8.65 0.81 10.09
CA ALA A 93 9.92 1.33 9.58
C ALA A 93 11.11 0.44 9.94
N LEU A 94 11.11 -0.16 11.14
CA LEU A 94 12.13 -1.15 11.52
C LEU A 94 12.04 -2.40 10.64
N VAL A 95 10.83 -2.88 10.35
CA VAL A 95 10.64 -4.01 9.43
C VAL A 95 11.12 -3.65 8.02
N SER A 96 10.85 -2.43 7.53
CA SER A 96 11.38 -1.92 6.26
C SER A 96 12.90 -1.83 6.20
N PHE A 97 13.58 -1.71 7.34
CA PHE A 97 15.03 -1.62 7.38
C PHE A 97 15.70 -3.00 7.42
N ILE A 98 14.99 -4.01 7.94
CA ILE A 98 15.51 -5.38 8.08
C ILE A 98 15.36 -6.17 6.78
N ILE A 99 14.29 -5.93 6.02
CA ILE A 99 13.96 -6.61 4.76
C ILE A 99 14.39 -5.75 3.59
#